data_AF-A0A0G0PXX9-F1
#
_entry.id   AF-A0A0G0PXX9-F1
#
_cell.length_a   1.000
_cell.length_b   1.000
_cell.length_c   1.000
_cell.angle_alpha   90.00
_cell.angle_beta   90.00
_cell.angle_gamma   90.00
#
_symmetry.space_group_name_H-M   'P 1'
#
loop_
_entity.id
_entity.type
_entity.pdbx_description
1 polymer ?
#
loop_
_entity_poly.entity_id
_entity_poly.type
_entity_poly.pdbx_seq_one_letter_code
_entity_poly.pdbx_strand_id
1 'polypeptide(L)' 'MQPSIRRCFNCNLKTHQMYWINGPECPVWHEVAGFSESMHGGLKPKMIENLRKVYINLKRLNEEINPEGTINNERGL' A
#
# COMPACT_ATOMS: atom_id res chain seq x y z
N MET A 1 9.68 24.85 14.97
CA MET A 1 9.82 24.22 13.65
C MET A 1 8.56 23.43 13.37
N GLN A 2 7.81 23.77 12.32
CA GLN A 2 6.52 23.10 12.07
C GLN A 2 6.74 21.67 11.54
N PRO A 3 5.93 20.70 12.00
CA PRO A 3 5.97 19.35 11.47
C PRO A 3 5.50 19.33 10.01
N SER A 4 6.40 19.07 9.06
CA SER A 4 6.05 18.88 7.64
C SER A 4 5.39 17.50 7.47
N ILE A 5 4.17 17.50 6.98
CA ILE A 5 3.46 16.27 6.59
C ILE A 5 3.81 15.97 5.14
N ARG A 6 4.16 14.71 4.86
CA ARG A 6 4.43 14.23 3.51
C ARG A 6 3.35 13.26 3.06
N ARG A 7 2.99 13.38 1.78
CA ARG A 7 2.09 12.47 1.07
C ARG A 7 2.84 11.71 -0.01
N CYS A 8 2.90 10.39 0.08
CA CYS A 8 3.47 9.53 -0.96
C CYS A 8 2.60 9.53 -2.21
N PHE A 9 3.18 9.68 -3.40
CA PHE A 9 2.43 9.62 -4.66
C PHE A 9 1.98 8.21 -5.07
N ASN A 10 2.62 7.16 -4.53
CA ASN A 10 2.31 5.77 -4.90
C ASN A 10 1.16 5.19 -4.07
N CYS A 11 1.24 5.20 -2.74
CA CYS A 11 0.16 4.70 -1.86
C CYS A 11 -0.79 5.78 -1.37
N ASN A 12 -0.54 7.05 -1.68
CA ASN A 12 -1.27 8.17 -1.10
C ASN A 12 -1.13 8.28 0.44
N LEU A 13 -0.20 7.55 1.09
CA LEU A 13 0.03 7.65 2.53
C LEU A 13 0.38 9.07 2.91
N LYS A 14 -0.30 9.59 3.93
CA LYS A 14 -0.02 10.88 4.55
C LYS A 14 0.49 10.68 5.97
N THR A 15 1.75 11.01 6.20
CA THR A 15 2.38 10.88 7.52
C THR A 15 3.45 11.96 7.73
N HIS A 16 3.90 12.11 8.97
CA HIS A 16 4.94 13.07 9.31
C HIS A 16 6.27 12.72 8.63
N GLN A 17 7.03 13.73 8.20
CA GLN A 17 8.33 13.56 7.53
C GLN A 17 9.30 12.66 8.33
N MET A 18 9.24 12.68 9.66
CA MET A 18 10.12 11.84 10.51
C MET A 18 10.00 10.33 10.26
N TYR A 19 8.87 9.88 9.70
CA TYR A 19 8.64 8.47 9.41
C TYR A 19 9.19 8.03 8.06
N TRP A 20 9.85 8.92 7.31
CA TRP A 20 10.45 8.61 6.02
C TRP A 20 11.91 8.24 6.23
N ILE A 21 12.22 6.94 6.08
CA ILE A 21 13.44 6.29 6.59
C ILE A 21 14.73 6.90 6.00
N ASN A 22 14.70 7.30 4.72
CA ASN A 22 15.86 7.88 4.01
C ASN A 22 15.55 9.20 3.32
N GLY A 23 14.50 9.92 3.73
CA GLY A 23 14.04 11.14 3.07
C GLY A 23 12.89 10.89 2.09
N PRO A 24 13.14 10.44 0.83
CA PRO A 24 12.06 10.17 -0.11
C PRO A 24 11.51 8.74 -0.02
N GLU A 25 12.04 7.89 0.88
CA GLU A 25 11.59 6.52 1.02
C GLU A 25 10.26 6.42 1.79
N CYS A 26 9.23 5.89 1.14
CA CYS A 26 7.91 5.75 1.73
C CYS A 26 7.88 4.60 2.75
N PRO A 27 7.40 4.80 3.99
CA PRO A 27 7.44 3.77 5.05
C PRO A 27 6.50 2.58 4.83
N VAL A 28 5.67 2.60 3.79
CA VAL A 28 4.78 1.48 3.43
C VAL A 28 5.42 0.56 2.39
N TRP A 29 6.19 1.11 1.45
CA TRP A 29 6.77 0.35 0.34
C TRP A 29 8.27 0.13 0.50
N HIS A 30 8.92 0.92 1.36
CA HIS A 30 10.37 0.94 1.52
C HIS A 30 11.13 1.24 0.21
N GLU A 31 10.50 2.04 -0.65
CA GLU A 31 11.04 2.48 -1.94
C GLU A 31 11.04 4.01 -2.02
N VAL A 32 11.98 4.55 -2.80
CA VAL A 32 12.03 5.97 -3.12
C VAL A 32 10.78 6.35 -3.90
N ALA A 33 9.97 7.24 -3.33
CA ALA A 33 8.75 7.72 -3.94
C ALA A 33 8.76 9.26 -4.00
N GLY A 34 8.18 9.81 -5.07
CA GLY A 34 7.83 11.23 -5.08
C GLY A 34 6.84 11.54 -3.94
N PHE A 35 7.00 12.70 -3.31
CA PHE A 35 6.11 13.16 -2.25
C PHE A 35 5.66 14.60 -2.42
N SER A 36 4.53 14.93 -1.79
CA SER A 36 4.00 16.29 -1.66
C SER A 36 3.96 16.69 -0.19
N GLU A 37 4.34 17.92 0.12
CA GLU A 37 4.19 18.53 1.45
C GLU A 37 2.80 19.15 1.65
N SER A 38 1.75 18.42 1.23
CA SER A 38 0.37 18.88 1.36
C SER A 38 -0.26 18.47 2.68
N MET A 39 -0.87 19.45 3.34
CA MET A 39 -1.73 19.24 4.51
C MET A 39 -3.13 18.72 4.16
N HIS A 40 -3.46 18.51 2.87
CA HIS A 40 -4.78 18.06 2.41
C HIS A 40 -4.72 16.77 1.58
N GLY A 41 -5.82 16.00 1.59
CA GLY A 41 -5.90 14.68 0.94
C GLY A 41 -5.04 13.60 1.61
N GLY A 42 -4.92 12.44 0.96
CA GLY A 42 -4.10 11.31 1.39
C GLY A 42 -4.76 10.38 2.41
N LEU A 43 -4.20 9.17 2.53
CA LEU A 43 -4.62 8.13 3.45
C LEU A 43 -3.83 8.25 4.76
N LYS A 44 -4.53 8.36 5.88
CA LYS A 44 -3.91 8.28 7.20
C LYS A 44 -3.41 6.84 7.46
N PRO A 45 -2.39 6.62 8.32
CA PRO A 45 -1.90 5.29 8.64
C PRO A 45 -3.00 4.29 9.03
N LYS A 46 -3.98 4.71 9.86
CA LYS A 46 -5.14 3.88 10.23
C LYS A 46 -5.99 3.42 9.03
N MET A 47 -6.11 4.25 8.00
CA MET A 47 -6.84 3.89 6.78
C MET A 47 -6.08 2.83 5.98
N ILE A 48 -4.75 2.94 5.89
CA ILE A 48 -3.92 1.92 5.23
C ILE A 48 -3.98 0.59 5.99
N GLU A 49 -3.95 0.63 7.31
CA GLU A 49 -4.10 -0.59 8.12
C GLU A 49 -5.45 -1.27 7.89
N ASN A 50 -6.54 -0.49 7.82
CA ASN A 50 -7.86 -1.00 7.49
C ASN A 50 -7.92 -1.61 6.09
N LEU A 51 -7.32 -0.94 5.09
CA LEU A 51 -7.24 -1.47 3.73
C LEU A 51 -6.44 -2.79 3.69
N ARG A 52 -5.35 -2.90 4.46
CA ARG A 52 -4.58 -4.14 4.59
C ARG A 52 -5.42 -5.28 5.16
N LYS A 53 -6.21 -5.02 6.19
CA LYS A 53 -7.15 -6.00 6.77
C LYS A 53 -8.20 -6.45 5.75
N VAL A 54 -8.79 -5.52 5.01
CA VAL A 54 -9.75 -5.83 3.94
C VAL A 54 -9.09 -6.67 2.84
N TYR A 55 -7.89 -6.29 2.38
CA TYR A 55 -7.14 -7.03 1.38
C TYR A 55 -6.84 -8.48 1.81
N ILE A 56 -6.39 -8.69 3.05
CA ILE A 56 -6.12 -10.03 3.58
C ILE A 56 -7.41 -10.87 3.58
N ASN A 57 -8.52 -10.28 4.00
CA ASN A 57 -9.82 -10.97 3.99
C ASN A 57 -10.25 -11.34 2.57
N LEU A 58 -10.12 -10.43 1.61
CA LEU A 58 -10.44 -10.68 0.20
C LEU A 58 -9.52 -11.75 -0.41
N LYS A 59 -8.23 -11.72 -0.09
CA LYS A 59 -7.26 -12.72 -0.55
C LYS A 59 -7.62 -14.12 -0.03
N ARG A 60 -7.93 -14.24 1.26
CA ARG A 60 -8.40 -15.49 1.88
C ARG A 60 -9.66 -16.01 1.20
N LEU A 61 -10.65 -15.15 0.96
CA LEU A 61 -11.87 -15.54 0.26
C LEU A 61 -11.58 -16.00 -1.18
N ASN A 62 -10.65 -15.35 -1.88
CA ASN A 62 -10.27 -15.75 -3.23
C ASN A 62 -9.57 -17.12 -3.26
N GLU A 63 -8.74 -17.42 -2.26
CA GLU A 63 -8.08 -18.73 -2.08
C GLU A 63 -9.11 -19.82 -1.73
N GLU A 64 -10.16 -19.50 -0.97
CA GLU A 64 -11.26 -20.43 -0.67
C GLU A 64 -12.14 -20.72 -1.89
N ILE A 65 -12.38 -19.71 -2.74
CA ILE A 65 -13.18 -19.86 -3.97
C ILE A 65 -12.38 -20.58 -5.05
N ASN A 66 -11.07 -20.33 -5.14
CA ASN A 66 -10.16 -20.94 -6.12
C ASN A 66 -9.04 -21.69 -5.39
N PRO A 67 -9.32 -22.87 -4.81
CA PRO A 67 -8.35 -23.60 -4.00
C PRO A 67 -7.15 -24.14 -4.82
N GLU A 68 -7.20 -24.13 -6.15
CA GLU A 68 -6.10 -24.55 -6.99
C GLU A 68 -5.95 -23.70 -8.25
N GLY A 69 -4.72 -23.24 -8.49
CA GLY A 69 -4.25 -23.03 -9.84
C GLY A 69 -4.09 -24.39 -10.52
N THR A 70 -5.16 -24.88 -11.16
CA THR A 70 -5.09 -26.01 -12.08
C THR A 70 -5.81 -25.62 -13.37
N ILE A 71 -5.23 -24.68 -14.12
CA ILE A 71 -5.38 -24.71 -15.58
C ILE A 71 -4.43 -25.81 -16.04
N ASN A 72 -4.95 -27.04 -16.13
CA ASN A 72 -4.36 -28.04 -16.99
C ASN A 72 -4.35 -27.43 -18.39
N ASN A 73 -3.17 -27.03 -18.84
CA ASN A 73 -2.95 -26.68 -20.24
C ASN A 73 -2.95 -28.01 -21.01
N GLU A 74 -4.13 -28.62 -21.14
CA GLU A 74 -4.40 -29.63 -22.15
C GLU A 74 -4.33 -28.94 -23.51
N ARG A 75 -3.11 -28.64 -23.97
CA ARG A 75 -2.84 -28.54 -25.39
C ARG A 75 -2.82 -29.95 -25.95
N GLY A 76 -4.03 -30.48 -26.13
CA GLY A 76 -4.29 -31.40 -27.23
C GLY A 76 -4.18 -30.64 -28.55
N LEU A 77 -3.67 -31.38 -29.55
CA LEU A 77 -3.39 -31.06 -30.96
C LEU A 77 -1.93 -30.68 -31.26
#